data_AF-A0A5B1BN92-F1
#
_entry.id   AF-A0A5B1BN92-F1
#
_cell.length_a   1.000
_cell.length_b   1.000
_cell.length_c   1.000
_cell.angle_alpha   90.00
_cell.angle_beta   90.00
_cell.angle_gamma   90.00
#
_symmetry.space_group_name_H-M   'P 1'
#
loop_
_entity.id
_entity.type
_entity.pdbx_description
1 polymer ?
#
loop_
_entity_poly.entity_id
_entity_poly.type
_entity_poly.pdbx_seq_one_letter_code
_entity_poly.pdbx_strand_id
1 'polypeptide(L)'
;MTAITTPSRGRLRGAALDRSSPASVGPAAGAATAVLDSAHTGDIVGAFGRIRRDGSGARGGRWRRLRTLLVISGPGLIVMVGDNDAGGVATYAQAGQDYGMNLLWTLTLLIPVLYVNQEMVLRLGAVTRVGHARLVFERFGKFWGAFSVGDLLILNALTIVTEFIGVSMALGFLGWPKVIAIPAAAVLLFAVVAGGSFRRWEAMMFLLIAVNVVIIPMVLLVHPTFTGTVGGLLPQFPGGLDSTMLMLIVAVVGTTVAPWQLFFQQSNVVDKRITPNWIGYARADLVIGIVVVMVGATALMAVTAFGLSSSAGAGQFTDAGAVATGLANHFGSTVGVLFAIILLDASLIGANAIGLATTYAVGDAMGKRHSLHWKVREAPLFYGGYATLLAVSAAIAFSPDHVLGLVTQGVQALAGILLPSATVFLVLLCNDRAVLGPWSNTLRQNIIAWTTVWCLVLLSLALTAASFFPRLSTTTLEVGLAAGAAIGVIGGAAVVITGRRRSGQRTAGDVTQAPGGGLDYRDIGTTPALARTYGSAIQGCDRATWRTPDFGMLARPSMSPARRAGLLTLRAYLVVAVVLVVVKIVEAGLA
;
A
#
# COMPACT_ATOMS: atom_id res chain seq x y z
N MET A 1 -71.16 14.25 -35.04
CA MET A 1 -70.94 15.13 -33.87
C MET A 1 -70.87 14.25 -32.63
N THR A 2 -69.69 14.27 -32.00
CA THR A 2 -69.46 14.32 -30.54
C THR A 2 -70.03 13.24 -29.61
N ALA A 3 -69.12 12.73 -28.78
CA ALA A 3 -69.22 11.68 -27.77
C ALA A 3 -70.07 12.04 -26.54
N ILE A 4 -70.32 11.05 -25.66
CA ILE A 4 -70.08 11.09 -24.19
C ILE A 4 -70.27 9.70 -23.51
N THR A 5 -69.17 9.25 -22.86
CA THR A 5 -68.95 8.43 -21.62
C THR A 5 -69.53 7.03 -21.33
N THR A 6 -68.60 6.07 -21.18
CA THR A 6 -68.33 4.98 -20.18
C THR A 6 -69.44 4.35 -19.31
N PRO A 7 -69.36 3.02 -19.01
CA PRO A 7 -68.62 2.58 -17.79
C PRO A 7 -67.89 1.20 -17.81
N SER A 8 -66.91 1.10 -16.89
CA SER A 8 -66.38 -0.05 -16.12
C SER A 8 -66.20 -1.46 -16.72
N ARG A 9 -64.96 -2.00 -16.61
CA ARG A 9 -64.70 -3.46 -16.55
C ARG A 9 -63.56 -3.84 -15.58
N GLY A 10 -63.89 -4.72 -14.65
CA GLY A 10 -63.12 -5.95 -14.38
C GLY A 10 -61.97 -5.91 -13.38
N ARG A 11 -62.27 -6.14 -12.09
CA ARG A 11 -61.32 -6.69 -11.10
C ARG A 11 -61.06 -8.17 -11.40
N LEU A 12 -59.80 -8.57 -11.59
CA LEU A 12 -59.39 -9.97 -11.53
C LEU A 12 -58.64 -10.24 -10.22
N ARG A 13 -59.03 -11.35 -9.60
CA ARG A 13 -58.69 -11.86 -8.27
C ARG A 13 -57.20 -12.16 -8.10
N GLY A 14 -56.71 -11.93 -6.88
CA GLY A 14 -55.35 -12.25 -6.46
C GLY A 14 -55.07 -13.74 -6.37
N ALA A 15 -53.91 -14.14 -6.92
CA ALA A 15 -53.22 -15.36 -6.56
C ALA A 15 -52.32 -15.05 -5.35
N ALA A 16 -52.60 -15.70 -4.23
CA ALA A 16 -51.74 -15.66 -3.05
C ALA A 16 -50.45 -16.42 -3.37
N LEU A 17 -49.33 -15.70 -3.47
CA LEU A 17 -48.00 -16.29 -3.42
C LEU A 17 -47.70 -16.68 -1.98
N ASP A 18 -47.69 -17.99 -1.76
CA ASP A 18 -47.28 -18.65 -0.53
C ASP A 18 -45.92 -18.13 -0.05
N ARG A 19 -45.91 -17.50 1.14
CA ARG A 19 -44.69 -17.06 1.82
C ARG A 19 -44.10 -18.26 2.56
N SER A 20 -43.48 -19.17 1.80
CA SER A 20 -42.53 -20.10 2.40
C SER A 20 -41.31 -19.31 2.89
N SER A 21 -41.05 -19.44 4.19
CA SER A 21 -39.87 -18.90 4.86
C SER A 21 -38.60 -19.35 4.13
N PRO A 22 -37.55 -18.51 4.00
CA PRO A 22 -36.29 -18.98 3.45
C PRO A 22 -35.79 -20.08 4.38
N ALA A 23 -35.77 -21.32 3.86
CA ALA A 23 -35.16 -22.44 4.53
C ALA A 23 -33.77 -22.01 5.01
N SER A 24 -33.56 -22.11 6.32
CA SER A 24 -32.26 -21.94 6.94
C SER A 24 -31.32 -22.94 6.26
N VAL A 25 -30.49 -22.45 5.34
CA VAL A 25 -29.34 -23.19 4.83
C VAL A 25 -28.47 -23.47 6.05
N GLY A 26 -28.57 -24.69 6.58
CA GLY A 26 -27.67 -25.17 7.62
C GLY A 26 -26.22 -25.01 7.16
N PRO A 27 -25.26 -24.86 8.09
CA PRO A 27 -23.87 -24.72 7.72
C PRO A 27 -23.47 -25.94 6.88
N ALA A 28 -23.07 -25.71 5.63
CA ALA A 28 -22.48 -26.75 4.81
C ALA A 28 -21.31 -27.35 5.60
N ALA A 29 -21.43 -28.62 5.95
CA ALA A 29 -20.41 -29.36 6.67
C ALA A 29 -19.12 -29.38 5.83
N GLY A 30 -18.03 -28.84 6.40
CA GLY A 30 -16.68 -29.29 6.07
C GLY A 30 -15.98 -28.77 4.81
N ALA A 31 -16.24 -27.55 4.32
CA ALA A 31 -15.31 -26.93 3.36
C ALA A 31 -14.07 -26.40 4.11
N ALA A 32 -12.94 -27.10 3.99
CA ALA A 32 -11.65 -26.65 4.55
C ALA A 32 -11.33 -25.23 4.06
N THR A 33 -11.23 -24.28 4.98
CA THR A 33 -10.97 -22.86 4.67
C THR A 33 -9.48 -22.56 4.71
N ALA A 34 -9.01 -21.64 3.87
CA ALA A 34 -7.60 -21.21 3.84
C ALA A 34 -7.04 -20.64 5.16
N VAL A 35 -7.91 -20.29 6.13
CA VAL A 35 -7.53 -19.71 7.43
C VAL A 35 -7.01 -20.79 8.38
N LEU A 36 -5.75 -20.66 8.81
CA LEU A 36 -5.13 -21.60 9.76
C LEU A 36 -5.06 -21.08 11.20
N ASP A 37 -4.96 -19.77 11.41
CA ASP A 37 -4.84 -19.20 12.76
C ASP A 37 -6.22 -18.81 13.32
N SER A 38 -6.57 -19.36 14.48
CA SER A 38 -7.78 -19.03 15.22
C SER A 38 -7.87 -17.54 15.57
N ALA A 39 -6.74 -16.86 15.75
CA ALA A 39 -6.69 -15.42 16.04
C ALA A 39 -7.30 -14.56 14.91
N HIS A 40 -7.33 -15.06 13.67
CA HIS A 40 -7.90 -14.38 12.51
C HIS A 40 -9.41 -14.65 12.36
N THR A 41 -10.04 -15.32 13.31
CA THR A 41 -11.47 -15.61 13.32
C THR A 41 -12.17 -14.91 14.48
N GLY A 42 -13.36 -14.36 14.22
CA GLY A 42 -14.20 -13.75 15.25
C GLY A 42 -14.74 -12.38 14.86
N ASP A 43 -15.13 -11.61 15.88
CA ASP A 43 -15.63 -10.24 15.74
C ASP A 43 -14.53 -9.28 15.28
N ILE A 44 -14.91 -8.24 14.54
CA ILE A 44 -14.04 -7.10 14.24
C ILE A 44 -13.96 -6.27 15.52
N VAL A 45 -12.76 -6.11 16.06
CA VAL A 45 -12.48 -5.31 17.25
C VAL A 45 -11.45 -4.27 16.89
N GLY A 46 -11.83 -3.00 16.99
CA GLY A 46 -10.95 -1.87 16.74
C GLY A 46 -10.93 -0.85 17.87
N ALA A 47 -10.11 0.18 17.71
CA ALA A 47 -9.96 1.29 18.65
C ALA A 47 -11.33 1.88 19.04
N PHE A 48 -12.16 2.15 18.03
CA PHE A 48 -13.47 2.82 18.17
C PHE A 48 -14.66 1.89 18.44
N GLY A 49 -14.44 0.58 18.65
CA GLY A 49 -15.50 -0.34 19.08
C GLY A 49 -15.42 -1.75 18.50
N ARG A 50 -16.57 -2.45 18.47
CA ARG A 50 -16.69 -3.84 18.02
C ARG A 50 -17.87 -4.02 17.06
N ILE A 51 -17.68 -4.81 16.00
CA ILE A 51 -18.74 -5.31 15.12
C ILE A 51 -18.77 -6.84 15.22
N ARG A 52 -19.95 -7.39 15.53
CA ARG A 52 -20.14 -8.84 15.61
C ARG A 52 -20.06 -9.47 14.22
N ARG A 53 -19.47 -10.67 14.13
CA ARG A 53 -19.30 -11.43 12.88
C ARG A 53 -20.61 -11.64 12.09
N ASP A 54 -21.72 -11.84 12.79
CA ASP A 54 -23.05 -12.07 12.22
C ASP A 54 -23.89 -10.78 12.07
N GLY A 55 -23.27 -9.62 12.32
CA GLY A 55 -23.93 -8.34 12.14
C GLY A 55 -24.28 -8.12 10.67
N SER A 56 -25.57 -8.11 10.35
CA SER A 56 -26.04 -7.78 9.00
C SER A 56 -25.52 -6.41 8.57
N GLY A 57 -24.89 -6.37 7.40
CA GLY A 57 -24.33 -5.17 6.78
C GLY A 57 -25.36 -4.05 6.75
N ALA A 58 -25.14 -3.04 7.60
CA ALA A 58 -25.73 -1.69 7.62
C ALA A 58 -27.04 -1.44 6.82
N ARG A 59 -28.19 -1.87 7.38
CA ARG A 59 -29.50 -1.22 7.12
C ARG A 59 -29.85 -0.23 8.24
N GLY A 60 -29.12 0.87 8.37
CA GLY A 60 -29.38 1.90 9.40
C GLY A 60 -28.99 3.31 8.97
N GLY A 61 -29.46 4.30 9.73
CA GLY A 61 -29.26 5.74 9.47
C GLY A 61 -27.79 6.18 9.43
N ARG A 62 -27.54 7.43 8.99
CA ARG A 62 -26.19 7.99 8.71
C ARG A 62 -25.21 7.81 9.88
N TRP A 63 -25.66 8.01 11.12
CA TRP A 63 -24.83 7.83 12.33
C TRP A 63 -24.31 6.40 12.52
N ARG A 64 -25.14 5.39 12.25
CA ARG A 64 -24.74 3.98 12.36
C ARG A 64 -23.70 3.62 11.29
N ARG A 65 -23.82 4.19 10.09
CA ARG A 65 -22.82 4.03 9.02
C ARG A 65 -21.49 4.66 9.39
N LEU A 66 -21.51 5.87 9.96
CA LEU A 66 -20.29 6.53 10.45
C LEU A 66 -19.63 5.73 11.56
N ARG A 67 -20.39 5.26 12.55
CA ARG A 67 -19.85 4.39 13.61
C ARG A 67 -19.25 3.10 13.06
N THR A 68 -19.89 2.51 12.05
CA THR A 68 -19.40 1.31 11.36
C THR A 68 -18.08 1.61 10.65
N LEU A 69 -18.00 2.74 9.94
CA LEU A 69 -16.76 3.21 9.32
C LEU A 69 -15.66 3.38 10.36
N LEU A 70 -15.92 4.10 11.46
CA LEU A 70 -14.93 4.30 12.54
C LEU A 70 -14.41 2.98 13.11
N VAL A 71 -15.26 1.98 13.32
CA VAL A 71 -14.79 0.67 13.84
C VAL A 71 -13.95 -0.09 12.82
N ILE A 72 -14.29 0.00 11.53
CA ILE A 72 -13.56 -0.70 10.44
C ILE A 72 -12.26 0.02 10.10
N SER A 73 -12.24 1.34 10.26
CA SER A 73 -11.06 2.17 10.02
C SER A 73 -9.85 1.71 10.82
N GLY A 74 -8.69 1.84 10.21
CA GLY A 74 -7.42 1.38 10.77
C GLY A 74 -6.48 0.91 9.68
N PRO A 75 -6.71 -0.24 9.03
CA PRO A 75 -5.71 -0.84 8.15
C PRO A 75 -5.28 0.05 6.97
N GLY A 76 -6.23 0.72 6.31
CA GLY A 76 -5.94 1.63 5.19
C GLY A 76 -5.35 2.95 5.67
N LEU A 77 -5.88 3.52 6.74
CA LEU A 77 -5.42 4.80 7.24
C LEU A 77 -4.02 4.71 7.90
N ILE A 78 -3.73 3.64 8.66
CA ILE A 78 -2.43 3.41 9.28
C ILE A 78 -1.34 3.14 8.23
N VAL A 79 -1.62 2.33 7.19
CA VAL A 79 -0.61 2.08 6.15
C VAL A 79 -0.31 3.33 5.33
N MET A 80 -1.31 4.17 5.08
CA MET A 80 -1.12 5.42 4.33
C MET A 80 -0.42 6.48 5.16
N VAL A 81 -0.77 6.66 6.44
CA VAL A 81 -0.03 7.63 7.27
C VAL A 81 1.39 7.15 7.56
N GLY A 82 1.59 5.83 7.76
CA GLY A 82 2.92 5.25 7.91
C GLY A 82 3.78 5.28 6.63
N ASP A 83 3.21 5.66 5.49
CA ASP A 83 3.94 5.92 4.23
C ASP A 83 4.74 7.23 4.29
N ASN A 84 4.31 8.17 5.15
CA ASN A 84 5.10 9.35 5.50
C ASN A 84 6.02 9.02 6.68
N ASP A 85 6.81 7.94 6.55
CA ASP A 85 7.85 7.56 7.50
C ASP A 85 9.03 8.56 7.48
N ALA A 86 10.08 8.33 8.27
CA ALA A 86 11.23 9.23 8.32
C ALA A 86 11.86 9.43 6.93
N GLY A 87 11.91 8.37 6.12
CA GLY A 87 12.36 8.41 4.73
C GLY A 87 11.50 9.33 3.87
N GLY A 88 10.18 9.16 3.92
CA GLY A 88 9.22 10.02 3.22
C GLY A 88 9.35 11.48 3.64
N VAL A 89 9.40 11.77 4.95
CA VAL A 89 9.58 13.14 5.46
C VAL A 89 10.85 13.78 4.90
N ALA A 90 11.98 13.07 4.91
CA ALA A 90 13.23 13.56 4.35
C ALA A 90 13.13 13.81 2.83
N THR A 91 12.52 12.88 2.09
CA THR A 91 12.35 13.01 0.63
C THR A 91 11.45 14.19 0.25
N TYR A 92 10.32 14.41 0.93
CA TYR A 92 9.45 15.56 0.66
C TYR A 92 10.08 16.87 1.10
N ALA A 93 10.82 16.86 2.22
CA ALA A 93 11.60 18.00 2.68
C ALA A 93 12.66 18.40 1.65
N GLN A 94 13.41 17.42 1.14
CA GLN A 94 14.39 17.61 0.06
C GLN A 94 13.74 18.17 -1.21
N ALA A 95 12.63 17.57 -1.66
CA ALA A 95 11.92 18.04 -2.84
C ALA A 95 11.50 19.51 -2.73
N GLY A 96 11.00 19.93 -1.56
CA GLY A 96 10.64 21.32 -1.32
C GLY A 96 11.86 22.24 -1.19
N GLN A 97 12.92 21.83 -0.46
CA GLN A 97 14.10 22.66 -0.23
C GLN A 97 14.93 22.88 -1.51
N ASP A 98 15.08 21.83 -2.33
CA ASP A 98 15.96 21.86 -3.50
C ASP A 98 15.24 22.34 -4.76
N TYR A 99 13.98 21.97 -4.93
CA TYR A 99 13.22 22.21 -6.16
C TYR A 99 11.93 23.01 -5.95
N GLY A 100 11.64 23.45 -4.73
CA GLY A 100 10.39 24.13 -4.42
C GLY A 100 9.18 23.22 -4.62
N MET A 101 8.06 23.79 -5.06
CA MET A 101 6.84 23.01 -5.35
C MET A 101 6.89 22.29 -6.70
N ASN A 102 7.99 22.39 -7.45
CA ASN A 102 8.06 21.96 -8.83
C ASN A 102 7.95 20.44 -9.02
N LEU A 103 8.14 19.66 -7.95
CA LEU A 103 8.01 18.21 -7.93
C LEU A 103 6.63 17.71 -7.46
N LEU A 104 5.68 18.59 -7.11
CA LEU A 104 4.37 18.19 -6.58
C LEU A 104 3.54 17.32 -7.54
N TRP A 105 3.74 17.47 -8.86
CA TRP A 105 3.09 16.62 -9.86
C TRP A 105 3.43 15.13 -9.69
N THR A 106 4.63 14.80 -9.19
CA THR A 106 5.06 13.41 -8.96
C THR A 106 4.17 12.74 -7.91
N LEU A 107 3.95 13.42 -6.78
CA LEU A 107 3.01 13.04 -5.74
C LEU A 107 1.59 12.86 -6.30
N THR A 108 1.13 13.83 -7.09
CA THR A 108 -0.24 13.79 -7.67
C THR A 108 -0.44 12.57 -8.58
N LEU A 109 0.56 12.19 -9.36
CA LEU A 109 0.51 10.99 -10.21
C LEU A 109 0.46 9.68 -9.39
N LEU A 110 0.92 9.69 -8.14
CA LEU A 110 0.90 8.51 -7.28
C LEU A 110 -0.46 8.23 -6.66
N ILE A 111 -1.40 9.19 -6.64
CA ILE A 111 -2.77 8.99 -6.11
C ILE A 111 -3.49 7.77 -6.73
N PRO A 112 -3.64 7.66 -8.07
CA PRO A 112 -4.27 6.50 -8.68
C PRO A 112 -3.46 5.21 -8.48
N VAL A 113 -2.13 5.32 -8.41
CA VAL A 113 -1.21 4.19 -8.18
C VAL A 113 -1.43 3.61 -6.79
N LEU A 114 -1.42 4.46 -5.76
CA LEU A 114 -1.72 4.14 -4.38
C LEU A 114 -3.09 3.47 -4.27
N TYR A 115 -4.14 4.11 -4.80
CA TYR A 115 -5.48 3.56 -4.69
C TYR A 115 -5.59 2.15 -5.29
N VAL A 116 -5.05 1.94 -6.49
CA VAL A 116 -5.16 0.62 -7.16
C VAL A 116 -4.33 -0.44 -6.45
N ASN A 117 -3.09 -0.14 -6.07
CA ASN A 117 -2.23 -1.11 -5.36
C ASN A 117 -2.82 -1.48 -4.01
N GLN A 118 -3.19 -0.49 -3.20
CA GLN A 118 -3.68 -0.70 -1.84
C GLN A 118 -5.10 -1.31 -1.85
N GLU A 119 -5.95 -1.01 -2.83
CA GLU A 119 -7.25 -1.70 -2.97
C GLU A 119 -7.07 -3.19 -3.30
N MET A 120 -6.09 -3.52 -4.15
CA MET A 120 -5.76 -4.91 -4.47
C MET A 120 -5.31 -5.66 -3.21
N VAL A 121 -4.43 -5.07 -2.40
CA VAL A 121 -3.96 -5.64 -1.13
C VAL A 121 -5.11 -5.83 -0.14
N LEU A 122 -5.90 -4.78 0.08
CA LEU A 122 -7.09 -4.82 0.93
C LEU A 122 -8.03 -5.96 0.53
N ARG A 123 -8.36 -6.05 -0.76
CA ARG A 123 -9.27 -7.07 -1.28
C ARG A 123 -8.66 -8.47 -1.14
N LEU A 124 -7.37 -8.61 -1.42
CA LEU A 124 -6.66 -9.89 -1.28
C LEU A 124 -6.70 -10.37 0.17
N GLY A 125 -6.40 -9.50 1.14
CA GLY A 125 -6.48 -9.82 2.57
C GLY A 125 -7.89 -10.15 3.04
N ALA A 126 -8.89 -9.34 2.67
CA ALA A 126 -10.27 -9.54 3.11
C ALA A 126 -10.92 -10.81 2.54
N VAL A 127 -10.53 -11.22 1.33
CA VAL A 127 -11.08 -12.42 0.67
C VAL A 127 -10.35 -13.69 1.11
N THR A 128 -9.01 -13.67 1.09
CA THR A 128 -8.20 -14.87 1.39
C THR A 128 -8.03 -15.13 2.87
N ARG A 129 -8.05 -14.06 3.70
CA ARG A 129 -7.77 -14.10 5.14
C ARG A 129 -6.41 -14.71 5.50
N VAL A 130 -5.45 -14.60 4.60
CA VAL A 130 -4.08 -15.07 4.78
C VAL A 130 -3.14 -13.94 4.40
N GLY A 131 -1.98 -13.86 5.05
CA GLY A 131 -1.00 -12.82 4.76
C GLY A 131 -0.27 -13.02 3.42
N HIS A 132 0.41 -11.97 2.98
CA HIS A 132 0.94 -11.87 1.61
C HIS A 132 2.04 -12.90 1.36
N ALA A 133 2.98 -13.04 2.29
CA ALA A 133 4.12 -13.95 2.18
C ALA A 133 3.66 -15.38 1.93
N ARG A 134 2.67 -15.85 2.70
CA ARG A 134 2.16 -17.21 2.56
C ARG A 134 1.51 -17.46 1.19
N LEU A 135 0.76 -16.50 0.65
CA LEU A 135 0.21 -16.63 -0.70
C LEU A 135 1.31 -16.81 -1.75
N VAL A 136 2.44 -16.11 -1.59
CA VAL A 136 3.57 -16.24 -2.51
C VAL A 136 4.17 -17.65 -2.44
N PHE A 137 4.37 -18.19 -1.22
CA PHE A 137 4.86 -19.56 -1.01
C PHE A 137 3.95 -20.61 -1.65
N GLU A 138 2.64 -20.51 -1.42
CA GLU A 138 1.67 -21.49 -1.90
C GLU A 138 1.51 -21.46 -3.42
N ARG A 139 1.51 -20.27 -4.03
CA ARG A 139 1.21 -20.11 -5.46
C ARG A 139 2.45 -20.12 -6.36
N PHE A 140 3.59 -19.62 -5.91
CA PHE A 140 4.81 -19.51 -6.72
C PHE A 140 5.94 -20.44 -6.25
N GLY A 141 5.79 -21.10 -5.09
CA GLY A 141 6.73 -22.07 -4.56
C GLY A 141 7.82 -21.48 -3.65
N LYS A 142 8.63 -22.37 -3.07
CA LYS A 142 9.57 -22.04 -1.98
C LYS A 142 10.63 -21.01 -2.36
N PHE A 143 11.15 -21.04 -3.59
CA PHE A 143 12.18 -20.09 -4.04
C PHE A 143 11.66 -18.65 -4.02
N TRP A 144 10.52 -18.40 -4.67
CA TRP A 144 9.95 -17.05 -4.74
C TRP A 144 9.40 -16.57 -3.39
N GLY A 145 8.85 -17.47 -2.59
CA GLY A 145 8.46 -17.15 -1.21
C GLY A 145 9.65 -16.75 -0.35
N ALA A 146 10.74 -17.53 -0.38
CA ALA A 146 11.95 -17.23 0.39
C ALA A 146 12.62 -15.95 -0.10
N PHE A 147 12.68 -15.73 -1.42
CA PHE A 147 13.15 -14.48 -2.00
C PHE A 147 12.32 -13.29 -1.48
N SER A 148 11.00 -13.36 -1.58
CA SER A 148 10.11 -12.27 -1.19
C SER A 148 10.20 -11.92 0.31
N VAL A 149 10.39 -12.91 1.18
CA VAL A 149 10.52 -12.67 2.63
C VAL A 149 11.93 -12.22 3.01
N GLY A 150 12.97 -12.78 2.38
CA GLY A 150 14.35 -12.36 2.62
C GLY A 150 14.59 -10.93 2.18
N ASP A 151 14.08 -10.57 1.01
CA ASP A 151 14.13 -9.22 0.44
C ASP A 151 13.45 -8.20 1.38
N LEU A 152 12.22 -8.51 1.78
CA LEU A 152 11.47 -7.69 2.74
C LEU A 152 12.20 -7.54 4.07
N LEU A 153 12.80 -8.61 4.61
CA LEU A 153 13.50 -8.57 5.89
C LEU A 153 14.71 -7.63 5.84
N ILE A 154 15.52 -7.72 4.78
CA ILE A 154 16.70 -6.86 4.63
C ILE A 154 16.28 -5.41 4.45
N LEU A 155 15.36 -5.13 3.52
CA LEU A 155 14.90 -3.78 3.23
C LEU A 155 14.27 -3.15 4.48
N ASN A 156 13.41 -3.89 5.19
CA ASN A 156 12.73 -3.38 6.39
C ASN A 156 13.70 -3.17 7.55
N ALA A 157 14.71 -4.04 7.73
CA ALA A 157 15.73 -3.84 8.75
C ALA A 157 16.49 -2.52 8.52
N LEU A 158 16.89 -2.26 7.27
CA LEU A 158 17.57 -1.02 6.90
C LEU A 158 16.63 0.20 6.98
N THR A 159 15.36 0.05 6.61
CA THR A 159 14.38 1.14 6.74
C THR A 159 14.14 1.48 8.22
N ILE A 160 14.10 0.50 9.13
CA ILE A 160 14.02 0.79 10.57
C ILE A 160 15.27 1.52 11.07
N VAL A 161 16.45 1.34 10.44
CA VAL A 161 17.62 2.18 10.74
C VAL A 161 17.32 3.64 10.36
N THR A 162 16.72 3.91 9.19
CA THR A 162 16.33 5.27 8.79
C THR A 162 15.30 5.88 9.73
N GLU A 163 14.38 5.08 10.26
CA GLU A 163 13.45 5.53 11.30
C GLU A 163 14.18 5.92 12.60
N PHE A 164 15.18 5.15 13.05
CA PHE A 164 15.97 5.52 14.23
C PHE A 164 16.87 6.73 13.98
N ILE A 165 17.36 6.94 12.76
CA ILE A 165 18.03 8.17 12.36
C ILE A 165 17.06 9.36 12.53
N GLY A 166 15.84 9.26 12.01
CA GLY A 166 14.78 10.27 12.18
C GLY A 166 14.47 10.58 13.65
N VAL A 167 14.33 9.55 14.49
CA VAL A 167 14.18 9.70 15.95
C VAL A 167 15.35 10.50 16.54
N SER A 168 16.58 10.15 16.18
CA SER A 168 17.78 10.80 16.73
C SER A 168 17.88 12.27 16.31
N MET A 169 17.50 12.61 15.08
CA MET A 169 17.48 13.98 14.57
C MET A 169 16.39 14.82 15.25
N ALA A 170 15.17 14.26 15.37
CA ALA A 170 14.05 14.95 16.01
C ALA A 170 14.28 15.20 17.51
N LEU A 171 14.68 14.16 18.25
CA LEU A 171 14.96 14.30 19.68
C LEU A 171 16.25 15.07 19.95
N GLY A 172 17.25 14.96 19.07
CA GLY A 172 18.47 15.76 19.10
C GLY A 172 18.18 17.26 18.98
N PHE A 173 17.28 17.64 18.05
CA PHE A 173 16.79 19.02 17.94
C PHE A 173 16.11 19.50 19.24
N LEU A 174 15.42 18.62 19.96
CA LEU A 174 14.81 18.90 21.27
C LEU A 174 15.80 18.82 22.45
N GLY A 175 17.10 18.61 22.19
CA GLY A 175 18.16 18.60 23.19
C GLY A 175 18.46 17.23 23.82
N TRP A 176 17.91 16.14 23.30
CA TRP A 176 18.14 14.79 23.82
C TRP A 176 19.29 14.09 23.08
N PRO A 177 20.27 13.50 23.79
CA PRO A 177 21.38 12.82 23.14
C PRO A 177 20.93 11.50 22.49
N LYS A 178 21.59 11.11 21.39
CA LYS A 178 21.30 9.87 20.63
C LYS A 178 21.28 8.61 21.49
N VAL A 179 22.13 8.58 22.53
CA VAL A 179 22.28 7.47 23.48
C VAL A 179 21.01 7.22 24.30
N ILE A 180 20.19 8.24 24.51
CA ILE A 180 18.90 8.11 25.21
C ILE A 180 17.77 7.98 24.19
N ALA A 181 17.79 8.77 23.13
CA ALA A 181 16.72 8.84 22.12
C ALA A 181 16.43 7.48 21.46
N ILE A 182 17.46 6.81 20.92
CA ILE A 182 17.28 5.57 20.16
C ILE A 182 16.79 4.42 21.07
N PRO A 183 17.42 4.12 22.23
CA PRO A 183 16.92 3.06 23.11
C PRO A 183 15.53 3.35 23.68
N ALA A 184 15.22 4.60 24.02
CA ALA A 184 13.89 4.97 24.50
C ALA A 184 12.81 4.70 23.44
N ALA A 185 13.07 5.06 22.18
CA ALA A 185 12.17 4.75 21.08
C ALA A 185 12.03 3.24 20.84
N ALA A 186 13.13 2.48 20.86
CA ALA A 186 13.08 1.02 20.70
C ALA A 186 12.24 0.34 21.81
N VAL A 187 12.41 0.77 23.06
CA VAL A 187 11.61 0.28 24.20
C VAL A 187 10.15 0.67 24.05
N LEU A 188 9.85 1.91 23.65
CA LEU A 188 8.49 2.38 23.42
C LEU A 188 7.80 1.55 22.32
N LEU A 189 8.45 1.37 21.17
CA LEU A 189 7.94 0.60 20.04
C LEU A 189 7.65 -0.85 20.46
N PHE A 190 8.59 -1.49 21.14
CA PHE A 190 8.39 -2.84 21.66
C PHE A 190 7.23 -2.91 22.65
N ALA A 191 7.13 -1.96 23.59
CA ALA A 191 6.06 -1.93 24.58
C ALA A 191 4.67 -1.78 23.95
N VAL A 192 4.55 -0.95 22.91
CA VAL A 192 3.30 -0.75 22.15
C VAL A 192 2.86 -2.04 21.47
N VAL A 193 3.78 -2.80 20.89
CA VAL A 193 3.49 -4.07 20.21
C VAL A 193 3.24 -5.20 21.22
N ALA A 194 4.07 -5.32 22.26
CA ALA A 194 4.03 -6.39 23.26
C ALA A 194 2.75 -6.43 24.12
N GLY A 195 1.89 -5.42 24.04
CA GLY A 195 0.62 -5.34 24.78
C GLY A 195 -0.39 -6.46 24.49
N GLY A 196 -0.17 -7.28 23.45
CA GLY A 196 -0.98 -8.47 23.12
C GLY A 196 -2.45 -8.16 22.85
N SER A 197 -2.74 -6.93 22.41
CA SER A 197 -4.09 -6.47 22.11
C SER A 197 -4.08 -5.58 20.89
N PHE A 198 -4.57 -6.11 19.77
CA PHE A 198 -4.76 -5.36 18.53
C PHE A 198 -5.48 -4.02 18.76
N ARG A 199 -6.51 -3.99 19.60
CA ARG A 199 -7.28 -2.76 19.91
C ARG A 199 -6.40 -1.67 20.54
N ARG A 200 -5.51 -2.03 21.47
CA ARG A 200 -4.65 -1.06 22.15
C ARG A 200 -3.58 -0.54 21.20
N TRP A 201 -2.96 -1.46 20.44
CA TRP A 201 -2.01 -1.11 19.39
C TRP A 201 -2.64 -0.15 18.37
N GLU A 202 -3.83 -0.48 17.87
CA GLU A 202 -4.52 0.37 16.89
C GLU A 202 -4.90 1.74 17.48
N ALA A 203 -5.34 1.80 18.73
CA ALA A 203 -5.62 3.07 19.40
C ALA A 203 -4.36 3.95 19.54
N MET A 204 -3.19 3.34 19.79
CA MET A 204 -1.91 4.05 19.78
C MET A 204 -1.57 4.58 18.39
N MET A 205 -1.77 3.78 17.33
CA MET A 205 -1.57 4.28 15.96
C MET A 205 -2.48 5.47 15.65
N PHE A 206 -3.75 5.43 16.05
CA PHE A 206 -4.65 6.58 15.90
C PHE A 206 -4.22 7.81 16.70
N LEU A 207 -3.58 7.63 17.86
CA LEU A 207 -2.99 8.74 18.61
C LEU A 207 -1.85 9.39 17.82
N LEU A 208 -0.93 8.60 17.29
CA LEU A 208 0.18 9.11 16.45
C LEU A 208 -0.37 9.80 15.18
N ILE A 209 -1.35 9.19 14.51
CA ILE A 209 -2.04 9.84 13.39
C ILE A 209 -2.71 11.17 13.80
N ALA A 210 -3.24 11.27 15.02
CA ALA A 210 -3.80 12.54 15.50
C ALA A 210 -2.70 13.60 15.74
N VAL A 211 -1.48 13.21 16.12
CA VAL A 211 -0.32 14.12 16.24
C VAL A 211 0.04 14.74 14.90
N ASN A 212 -0.14 14.04 13.77
CA ASN A 212 0.08 14.61 12.43
C ASN A 212 -0.75 15.88 12.14
N VAL A 213 -1.83 16.16 12.89
CA VAL A 213 -2.60 17.41 12.79
C VAL A 213 -1.73 18.65 13.04
N VAL A 214 -0.61 18.50 13.76
CA VAL A 214 0.42 19.52 14.00
C VAL A 214 1.01 20.09 12.70
N ILE A 215 0.91 19.37 11.59
CA ILE A 215 1.33 19.89 10.28
C ILE A 215 0.54 21.12 9.83
N ILE A 216 -0.73 21.23 10.24
CA ILE A 216 -1.59 22.36 9.85
C ILE A 216 -1.04 23.68 10.39
N PRO A 217 -0.83 23.88 11.70
CA PRO A 217 -0.22 25.12 12.19
C PRO A 217 1.19 25.34 11.61
N MET A 218 1.98 24.28 11.40
CA MET A 218 3.32 24.42 10.79
C MET A 218 3.26 25.04 9.39
N VAL A 219 2.37 24.54 8.53
CA VAL A 219 2.17 25.09 7.17
C VAL A 219 1.65 26.52 7.22
N LEU A 220 0.69 26.82 8.10
CA LEU A 220 0.09 28.15 8.19
C LEU A 220 1.12 29.23 8.59
N LEU A 221 2.10 28.89 9.44
CA LEU A 221 3.16 29.81 9.89
C LEU A 221 4.14 30.20 8.79
N VAL A 222 4.31 29.37 7.76
CA VAL A 222 5.25 29.61 6.66
C VAL A 222 4.58 30.37 5.49
N HIS A 223 3.27 30.63 5.59
CA HIS A 223 2.50 31.40 4.60
C HIS A 223 2.71 30.95 3.14
N PRO A 224 2.43 29.66 2.80
CA PRO A 224 2.59 29.16 1.44
C PRO A 224 1.69 29.91 0.47
N THR A 225 2.21 30.21 -0.71
CA THR A 225 1.40 30.82 -1.77
C THR A 225 0.58 29.76 -2.49
N PHE A 226 -0.72 30.02 -2.68
CA PHE A 226 -1.59 29.13 -3.44
C PHE A 226 -1.11 28.96 -4.88
N THR A 227 -0.74 30.07 -5.54
CA THR A 227 -0.26 30.08 -6.92
C THR A 227 1.03 29.26 -7.08
N GLY A 228 1.99 29.39 -6.16
CA GLY A 228 3.23 28.61 -6.19
C GLY A 228 3.00 27.12 -5.97
N THR A 229 2.04 26.76 -5.11
CA THR A 229 1.66 25.36 -4.85
C THR A 229 0.97 24.74 -6.06
N VAL A 230 -0.03 25.42 -6.64
CA VAL A 230 -0.80 24.90 -7.79
C VAL A 230 0.06 24.81 -9.05
N GLY A 231 1.00 25.74 -9.25
CA GLY A 231 1.98 25.65 -10.34
C GLY A 231 2.78 24.34 -10.32
N GLY A 232 3.04 23.80 -9.12
CA GLY A 232 3.70 22.51 -8.91
C GLY A 232 2.96 21.29 -9.44
N LEU A 233 1.65 21.39 -9.68
CA LEU A 233 0.84 20.27 -10.21
C LEU A 233 1.12 19.99 -11.69
N LEU A 234 1.70 20.96 -12.41
CA LEU A 234 2.10 20.78 -13.80
C LEU A 234 3.49 20.12 -13.85
N PRO A 235 3.68 19.06 -14.67
CA PRO A 235 4.99 18.45 -14.86
C PRO A 235 6.03 19.44 -15.34
N GLN A 236 7.11 19.57 -14.59
CA GLN A 236 8.23 20.46 -14.89
C GLN A 236 9.54 19.86 -14.38
N PHE A 237 10.63 20.18 -15.10
CA PHE A 237 11.99 19.74 -14.81
C PHE A 237 12.91 20.96 -14.68
N PRO A 238 12.92 21.63 -13.51
CA PRO A 238 13.75 22.82 -13.30
C PRO A 238 15.22 22.47 -13.49
N GLY A 239 15.88 23.13 -14.45
CA GLY A 239 17.29 22.83 -14.78
C GLY A 239 17.52 21.60 -15.67
N GLY A 240 16.45 20.93 -16.14
CA GLY A 240 16.52 19.70 -16.93
C GLY A 240 16.51 18.42 -16.08
N LEU A 241 16.43 17.26 -16.72
CA LEU A 241 16.47 15.95 -16.04
C LEU A 241 17.93 15.55 -15.73
N ASP A 242 18.42 15.93 -14.56
CA ASP A 242 19.71 15.45 -14.05
C ASP A 242 19.56 14.19 -13.17
N SER A 243 20.69 13.57 -12.83
CA SER A 243 20.72 12.35 -12.02
C SER A 243 20.16 12.57 -10.60
N THR A 244 20.35 13.77 -10.04
CA THR A 244 19.87 14.14 -8.70
C THR A 244 18.35 14.23 -8.67
N MET A 245 17.76 14.95 -9.62
CA MET A 245 16.31 15.07 -9.76
C MET A 245 15.69 13.70 -10.06
N LEU A 246 16.30 12.89 -10.92
CA LEU A 246 15.82 11.54 -11.20
C LEU A 246 15.85 10.66 -9.93
N MET A 247 16.94 10.69 -9.16
CA MET A 247 17.05 9.97 -7.90
C MET A 247 15.98 10.42 -6.91
N LEU A 248 15.70 11.72 -6.83
CA LEU A 248 14.67 12.27 -5.97
C LEU A 248 13.26 11.88 -6.42
N ILE A 249 12.95 11.90 -7.73
CA ILE A 249 11.68 11.40 -8.26
C ILE A 249 11.51 9.93 -7.90
N VAL A 250 12.55 9.12 -8.07
CA VAL A 250 12.51 7.68 -7.74
C VAL A 250 12.38 7.47 -6.23
N ALA A 251 13.01 8.30 -5.41
CA ALA A 251 12.85 8.28 -3.95
C ALA A 251 11.41 8.65 -3.55
N VAL A 252 10.79 9.65 -4.17
CA VAL A 252 9.36 10.00 -3.95
C VAL A 252 8.47 8.81 -4.31
N VAL A 253 8.65 8.24 -5.51
CA VAL A 253 7.89 7.04 -5.91
C VAL A 253 8.15 5.87 -4.97
N GLY A 254 9.38 5.73 -4.50
CA GLY A 254 9.83 4.59 -3.72
C GLY A 254 9.36 4.59 -2.28
N THR A 255 9.35 5.76 -1.66
CA THR A 255 8.80 5.97 -0.32
C THR A 255 7.28 5.81 -0.34
N THR A 256 6.58 6.25 -1.40
CA THR A 256 5.11 6.18 -1.47
C THR A 256 4.51 4.80 -1.79
N VAL A 257 5.26 3.88 -2.43
CA VAL A 257 4.71 2.56 -2.84
C VAL A 257 5.46 1.41 -2.16
N ALA A 258 5.98 1.62 -0.95
CA ALA A 258 6.94 0.72 -0.34
C ALA A 258 6.48 -0.76 -0.24
N PRO A 259 7.36 -1.76 -0.51
CA PRO A 259 6.98 -3.17 -0.50
C PRO A 259 6.34 -3.62 0.82
N TRP A 260 6.82 -3.08 1.95
CA TRP A 260 6.32 -3.41 3.28
C TRP A 260 4.83 -3.10 3.46
N GLN A 261 4.30 -2.08 2.77
CA GLN A 261 2.89 -1.72 2.85
C GLN A 261 1.99 -2.86 2.41
N LEU A 262 2.41 -3.60 1.37
CA LEU A 262 1.63 -4.71 0.82
C LEU A 262 1.49 -5.84 1.85
N PHE A 263 2.57 -6.15 2.58
CA PHE A 263 2.57 -7.17 3.62
C PHE A 263 1.83 -6.69 4.85
N PHE A 264 2.14 -5.47 5.31
CA PHE A 264 1.54 -4.90 6.51
C PHE A 264 0.03 -4.73 6.37
N GLN A 265 -0.44 -4.04 5.33
CA GLN A 265 -1.86 -3.76 5.16
C GLN A 265 -2.64 -5.06 5.03
N GLN A 266 -2.13 -6.04 4.26
CA GLN A 266 -2.79 -7.33 4.13
C GLN A 266 -2.92 -8.02 5.49
N SER A 267 -1.83 -8.15 6.24
CA SER A 267 -1.85 -8.80 7.56
C SER A 267 -2.71 -8.03 8.56
N ASN A 268 -2.71 -6.70 8.52
CA ASN A 268 -3.53 -5.85 9.37
C ASN A 268 -5.03 -5.99 9.03
N VAL A 269 -5.41 -6.09 7.75
CA VAL A 269 -6.78 -6.42 7.32
C VAL A 269 -7.21 -7.79 7.86
N VAL A 270 -6.31 -8.76 7.87
CA VAL A 270 -6.54 -10.12 8.42
C VAL A 270 -6.68 -10.08 9.94
N ASP A 271 -5.81 -9.37 10.65
CA ASP A 271 -5.83 -9.22 12.11
C ASP A 271 -7.05 -8.42 12.59
N LYS A 272 -7.47 -7.41 11.83
CA LYS A 272 -8.71 -6.68 12.04
C LYS A 272 -9.95 -7.54 11.71
N ARG A 273 -9.76 -8.68 11.05
CA ARG A 273 -10.79 -9.65 10.63
C ARG A 273 -11.81 -9.06 9.66
N ILE A 274 -11.36 -8.16 8.79
CA ILE A 274 -12.20 -7.59 7.74
C ILE A 274 -12.60 -8.69 6.77
N THR A 275 -13.88 -8.69 6.39
CA THR A 275 -14.46 -9.69 5.48
C THR A 275 -14.94 -9.04 4.19
N PRO A 276 -15.24 -9.81 3.12
CA PRO A 276 -15.67 -9.24 1.85
C PRO A 276 -16.89 -8.31 1.94
N ASN A 277 -17.77 -8.55 2.91
CA ASN A 277 -18.96 -7.72 3.18
C ASN A 277 -18.62 -6.28 3.61
N TRP A 278 -17.42 -6.06 4.15
CA TRP A 278 -16.98 -4.78 4.70
C TRP A 278 -15.98 -4.04 3.80
N ILE A 279 -15.63 -4.60 2.63
CA ILE A 279 -14.67 -3.99 1.69
C ILE A 279 -15.09 -2.57 1.29
N GLY A 280 -16.38 -2.28 1.18
CA GLY A 280 -16.86 -0.91 0.87
C GLY A 280 -16.43 0.13 1.91
N TYR A 281 -16.50 -0.19 3.20
CA TYR A 281 -16.04 0.70 4.28
C TYR A 281 -14.50 0.74 4.35
N ALA A 282 -13.84 -0.40 4.12
CA ALA A 282 -12.38 -0.44 4.12
C ALA A 282 -11.77 0.32 2.92
N ARG A 283 -12.48 0.41 1.78
CA ARG A 283 -12.09 1.32 0.68
C ARG A 283 -12.25 2.79 1.06
N ALA A 284 -13.29 3.14 1.81
CA ALA A 284 -13.44 4.50 2.32
C ALA A 284 -12.32 4.86 3.30
N ASP A 285 -11.96 3.94 4.20
CA ASP A 285 -10.79 4.07 5.08
C ASP A 285 -9.49 4.29 4.29
N LEU A 286 -9.27 3.50 3.24
CA LEU A 286 -8.13 3.68 2.33
C LEU A 286 -8.13 5.07 1.66
N VAL A 287 -9.26 5.52 1.12
CA VAL A 287 -9.36 6.84 0.48
C VAL A 287 -9.07 7.97 1.46
N ILE A 288 -9.59 7.87 2.70
CA ILE A 288 -9.28 8.84 3.76
C ILE A 288 -7.78 8.83 4.05
N GLY A 289 -7.17 7.65 4.18
CA GLY A 289 -5.73 7.49 4.34
C GLY A 289 -4.93 8.17 3.23
N ILE A 290 -5.31 7.93 1.96
CA ILE A 290 -4.68 8.56 0.79
C ILE A 290 -4.80 10.09 0.87
N VAL A 291 -5.96 10.63 1.25
CA VAL A 291 -6.09 12.09 1.40
C VAL A 291 -5.14 12.63 2.47
N VAL A 292 -5.08 11.97 3.63
CA VAL A 292 -4.23 12.41 4.75
C VAL A 292 -2.74 12.36 4.36
N VAL A 293 -2.26 11.27 3.77
CA VAL A 293 -0.84 11.13 3.38
C VAL A 293 -0.46 12.16 2.31
N MET A 294 -1.31 12.36 1.30
CA MET A 294 -1.03 13.30 0.20
C MET A 294 -1.04 14.76 0.67
N VAL A 295 -1.99 15.13 1.53
CA VAL A 295 -2.02 16.46 2.15
C VAL A 295 -0.78 16.65 3.02
N GLY A 296 -0.39 15.63 3.80
CA GLY A 296 0.80 15.67 4.64
C GLY A 296 2.09 15.84 3.84
N ALA A 297 2.29 15.04 2.79
CA ALA A 297 3.46 15.12 1.92
C ALA A 297 3.55 16.48 1.19
N THR A 298 2.41 16.97 0.67
CA THR A 298 2.32 18.30 0.04
C THR A 298 2.65 19.41 1.03
N ALA A 299 2.15 19.30 2.26
CA ALA A 299 2.40 20.25 3.33
C ALA A 299 3.87 20.29 3.75
N LEU A 300 4.53 19.13 3.89
CA LEU A 300 5.98 19.05 4.18
C LEU A 300 6.81 19.72 3.08
N MET A 301 6.50 19.41 1.82
CA MET A 301 7.15 20.04 0.66
C MET A 301 6.93 21.55 0.64
N ALA A 302 5.71 22.01 0.95
CA ALA A 302 5.41 23.44 1.03
C ALA A 302 6.17 24.12 2.18
N VAL A 303 6.23 23.49 3.36
CA VAL A 303 6.97 24.05 4.51
C VAL A 303 8.44 24.22 4.19
N THR A 304 9.09 23.28 3.52
CA THR A 304 10.50 23.46 3.14
C THR A 304 10.69 24.39 1.95
N ALA A 305 9.81 24.35 0.95
CA ALA A 305 9.87 25.24 -0.21
C ALA A 305 9.70 26.72 0.16
N PHE A 306 8.66 27.05 0.92
CA PHE A 306 8.40 28.43 1.34
C PHE A 306 9.18 28.82 2.59
N GLY A 307 9.54 27.84 3.43
CA GLY A 307 10.21 28.06 4.71
C GLY A 307 11.73 28.19 4.61
N LEU A 308 12.35 27.68 3.54
CA LEU A 308 13.81 27.71 3.37
C LEU A 308 14.28 28.38 2.07
N SER A 309 13.39 28.79 1.16
CA SER A 309 13.76 29.37 -0.14
C SER A 309 14.59 30.65 -0.05
N SER A 310 14.40 31.46 0.98
CA SER A 310 15.18 32.68 1.24
C SER A 310 16.29 32.50 2.28
N SER A 311 16.53 31.27 2.74
CA SER A 311 17.59 30.97 3.70
C SER A 311 18.93 30.73 3.01
N ALA A 312 20.04 30.84 3.77
CA ALA A 312 21.37 30.52 3.26
C ALA A 312 21.53 29.04 2.81
N GLY A 313 20.60 28.16 3.21
CA GLY A 313 20.57 26.74 2.85
C GLY A 313 19.59 26.39 1.72
N ALA A 314 19.04 27.38 0.99
CA ALA A 314 18.18 27.11 -0.16
C ALA A 314 18.93 26.26 -1.21
N GLY A 315 18.32 25.18 -1.71
CA GLY A 315 18.97 24.31 -2.69
C GLY A 315 20.03 23.34 -2.13
N GLN A 316 20.19 23.28 -0.80
CA GLN A 316 21.26 22.51 -0.15
C GLN A 316 20.69 21.60 0.94
N PHE A 317 19.76 20.72 0.57
CA PHE A 317 19.31 19.66 1.46
C PHE A 317 20.48 18.78 1.89
N THR A 318 20.53 18.45 3.17
CA THR A 318 21.52 17.54 3.77
C THR A 318 20.80 16.42 4.49
N ASP A 319 20.01 16.76 5.52
CA ASP A 319 19.16 15.84 6.24
C ASP A 319 17.95 16.54 6.88
N ALA A 320 17.04 15.74 7.47
CA ALA A 320 15.82 16.25 8.09
C ALA A 320 16.08 17.04 9.40
N GLY A 321 17.17 16.76 10.12
CA GLY A 321 17.57 17.54 11.30
C GLY A 321 18.06 18.95 10.95
N ALA A 322 18.80 19.06 9.85
CA ALA A 322 19.23 20.33 9.27
C ALA A 322 18.03 21.15 8.80
N VAL A 323 16.99 20.52 8.24
CA VAL A 323 15.73 21.18 7.90
C VAL A 323 15.05 21.77 9.14
N ALA A 324 14.94 21.00 10.23
CA ALA A 324 14.36 21.49 11.48
C ALA A 324 15.12 22.73 12.02
N THR A 325 16.45 22.67 11.96
CA THR A 325 17.34 23.77 12.39
C THR A 325 17.22 24.99 11.48
N GLY A 326 17.18 24.78 10.17
CA GLY A 326 17.01 25.85 9.18
C GLY A 326 15.67 26.57 9.36
N LEU A 327 14.59 25.82 9.55
CA LEU A 327 13.26 26.38 9.81
C LEU A 327 13.23 27.15 11.13
N ALA A 328 13.88 26.64 12.18
CA ALA A 328 13.99 27.33 13.46
C ALA A 328 14.72 28.67 13.33
N ASN A 329 15.81 28.70 12.56
CA ASN A 329 16.62 29.91 12.36
C ASN A 329 15.91 30.96 11.50
N HIS A 330 15.08 30.54 10.53
CA HIS A 330 14.44 31.46 9.59
C HIS A 330 13.05 31.94 10.03
N PHE A 331 12.19 31.02 10.50
CA PHE A 331 10.80 31.28 10.87
C PHE A 331 10.52 31.19 12.38
N GLY A 332 11.56 30.92 13.18
CA GLY A 332 11.49 30.84 14.63
C GLY A 332 11.40 29.42 15.17
N SER A 333 11.84 29.26 16.42
CA SER A 333 11.97 27.96 17.10
C SER A 333 10.69 27.12 17.05
N THR A 334 9.51 27.74 17.04
CA THR A 334 8.23 27.02 16.97
C THR A 334 8.14 26.14 15.73
N VAL A 335 8.48 26.66 14.54
CA VAL A 335 8.36 25.89 13.29
C VAL A 335 9.31 24.70 13.28
N GLY A 336 10.55 24.89 13.74
CA GLY A 336 11.52 23.80 13.92
C GLY A 336 11.03 22.72 14.89
N VAL A 337 10.42 23.12 16.02
CA VAL A 337 9.83 22.17 16.98
C VAL A 337 8.66 21.38 16.36
N LEU A 338 7.76 22.04 15.62
CA LEU A 338 6.65 21.36 14.95
C LEU A 338 7.18 20.35 13.91
N PHE A 339 8.21 20.72 13.14
CA PHE A 339 8.86 19.81 12.20
C PHE A 339 9.51 18.61 12.90
N ALA A 340 10.23 18.85 14.01
CA ALA A 340 10.83 17.79 14.80
C ALA A 340 9.77 16.83 15.39
N ILE A 341 8.62 17.34 15.85
CA ILE A 341 7.50 16.50 16.32
C ILE A 341 6.97 15.63 15.19
N ILE A 342 6.77 16.17 13.98
CA ILE A 342 6.30 15.41 12.83
C ILE A 342 7.32 14.36 12.41
N LEU A 343 8.60 14.70 12.38
CA LEU A 343 9.68 13.76 12.08
C LEU A 343 9.73 12.61 13.10
N LEU A 344 9.57 12.93 14.40
CA LEU A 344 9.52 11.91 15.46
C LEU A 344 8.30 11.01 15.30
N ASP A 345 7.12 11.59 15.07
CA ASP A 345 5.86 10.85 14.92
C ASP A 345 5.90 9.92 13.69
N ALA A 346 6.34 10.46 12.54
CA ALA A 346 6.61 9.70 11.32
C ALA A 346 7.53 8.50 11.59
N SER A 347 8.63 8.74 12.30
CA SER A 347 9.60 7.69 12.64
C SER A 347 8.99 6.57 13.48
N LEU A 348 8.14 6.92 14.44
CA LEU A 348 7.50 5.95 15.33
C LEU A 348 6.39 5.15 14.63
N ILE A 349 5.58 5.78 13.77
CA ILE A 349 4.55 5.08 12.98
C ILE A 349 5.24 4.13 12.00
N GLY A 350 6.21 4.63 11.23
CA GLY A 350 6.98 3.88 10.24
C GLY A 350 7.62 2.64 10.86
N ALA A 351 8.44 2.81 11.91
CA ALA A 351 9.14 1.70 12.56
C ALA A 351 8.19 0.62 13.10
N ASN A 352 7.01 1.03 13.60
CA ASN A 352 6.00 0.09 14.08
C ASN A 352 5.39 -0.71 12.92
N ALA A 353 4.94 -0.03 11.88
CA ALA A 353 4.29 -0.66 10.73
C ALA A 353 5.26 -1.58 9.95
N ILE A 354 6.48 -1.10 9.67
CA ILE A 354 7.55 -1.82 8.96
C ILE A 354 7.99 -3.04 9.77
N GLY A 355 8.22 -2.89 11.07
CA GLY A 355 8.64 -4.00 11.91
C GLY A 355 7.56 -5.09 12.02
N LEU A 356 6.28 -4.68 12.15
CA LEU A 356 5.16 -5.63 12.15
C LEU A 356 5.04 -6.34 10.80
N ALA A 357 5.16 -5.63 9.68
CA ALA A 357 5.16 -6.21 8.33
C ALA A 357 6.14 -7.38 8.22
N THR A 358 7.36 -7.18 8.74
CA THR A 358 8.44 -8.17 8.74
C THR A 358 8.07 -9.40 9.58
N THR A 359 7.61 -9.19 10.81
CA THR A 359 7.29 -10.30 11.72
C THR A 359 6.05 -11.08 11.30
N TYR A 360 5.07 -10.43 10.65
CA TYR A 360 3.98 -11.13 9.99
C TYR A 360 4.49 -11.99 8.84
N ALA A 361 5.31 -11.44 7.95
CA ALA A 361 5.84 -12.17 6.80
C ALA A 361 6.70 -13.37 7.21
N VAL A 362 7.54 -13.22 8.24
CA VAL A 362 8.33 -14.33 8.81
C VAL A 362 7.42 -15.38 9.46
N GLY A 363 6.42 -14.94 10.23
CA GLY A 363 5.42 -15.84 10.83
C GLY A 363 4.66 -16.66 9.80
N ASP A 364 4.23 -16.03 8.71
CA ASP A 364 3.60 -16.65 7.54
C ASP A 364 4.52 -17.68 6.88
N ALA A 365 5.78 -17.32 6.63
CA ALA A 365 6.76 -18.18 5.97
C ALA A 365 7.08 -19.43 6.78
N MET A 366 7.13 -19.29 8.11
CA MET A 366 7.44 -20.39 9.03
C MET A 366 6.20 -21.17 9.49
N GLY A 367 4.99 -20.73 9.13
CA GLY A 367 3.73 -21.32 9.60
C GLY A 367 3.56 -21.27 11.12
N LYS A 368 4.14 -20.25 11.79
CA LYS A 368 4.08 -20.08 13.24
C LYS A 368 3.01 -19.05 13.60
N ARG A 369 2.53 -19.05 14.85
CA ARG A 369 1.53 -18.07 15.32
C ARG A 369 2.08 -16.65 15.18
N HIS A 370 1.33 -15.79 14.50
CA HIS A 370 1.69 -14.40 14.23
C HIS A 370 0.41 -13.56 14.20
N SER A 371 0.17 -12.77 15.25
CA SER A 371 -0.99 -11.87 15.35
C SER A 371 -0.81 -10.99 16.57
N LEU A 372 -1.27 -9.74 16.50
CA LEU A 372 -1.34 -8.84 17.66
C LEU A 372 -2.39 -9.26 18.69
N HIS A 373 -3.24 -10.24 18.38
CA HIS A 373 -4.16 -10.84 19.35
C HIS A 373 -3.48 -11.83 20.30
N TRP A 374 -2.30 -12.35 19.92
CA TRP A 374 -1.54 -13.26 20.76
C TRP A 374 -0.71 -12.50 21.80
N LYS A 375 -0.53 -13.08 22.98
CA LYS A 375 0.41 -12.56 23.98
C LYS A 375 1.84 -12.94 23.62
N VAL A 376 2.81 -12.24 24.21
CA VAL A 376 4.26 -12.51 24.03
C VAL A 376 4.62 -13.98 24.27
N ARG A 377 4.00 -14.61 25.29
CA ARG A 377 4.23 -16.03 25.61
C ARG A 377 3.65 -17.01 24.58
N GLU A 378 2.62 -16.60 23.83
CA GLU A 378 1.90 -17.46 22.88
C GLU A 378 2.50 -17.38 21.46
N ALA A 379 3.18 -16.28 21.14
CA ALA A 379 3.84 -16.04 19.86
C ALA A 379 5.29 -15.53 20.05
N PRO A 380 6.19 -16.29 20.69
CA PRO A 380 7.54 -15.82 21.02
C PRO A 380 8.39 -15.48 19.80
N LEU A 381 8.19 -16.17 18.67
CA LEU A 381 8.91 -15.86 17.42
C LEU A 381 8.47 -14.51 16.82
N PHE A 382 7.19 -14.16 16.94
CA PHE A 382 6.67 -12.90 16.42
C PHE A 382 7.25 -11.71 17.20
N TYR A 383 7.12 -11.73 18.52
CA TYR A 383 7.61 -10.65 19.38
C TYR A 383 9.14 -10.67 19.53
N GLY A 384 9.77 -11.84 19.60
CA GLY A 384 11.23 -11.97 19.63
C GLY A 384 11.87 -11.54 18.32
N GLY A 385 11.25 -11.86 17.18
CA GLY A 385 11.66 -11.35 15.86
C GLY A 385 11.55 -9.82 15.79
N TYR A 386 10.45 -9.26 16.29
CA TYR A 386 10.25 -7.80 16.37
C TYR A 386 11.34 -7.14 17.23
N ALA A 387 11.59 -7.66 18.43
CA ALA A 387 12.64 -7.16 19.33
C ALA A 387 14.04 -7.25 18.72
N THR A 388 14.35 -8.37 18.05
CA THR A 388 15.64 -8.57 17.39
C THR A 388 15.83 -7.57 16.26
N LEU A 389 14.79 -7.36 15.45
CA LEU A 389 14.80 -6.39 14.37
C LEU A 389 15.05 -4.97 14.89
N LEU A 390 14.31 -4.54 15.93
CA LEU A 390 14.54 -3.25 16.57
C LEU A 390 15.95 -3.13 17.16
N ALA A 391 16.44 -4.17 17.86
CA ALA A 391 17.75 -4.14 18.49
C ALA A 391 18.90 -4.04 17.47
N VAL A 392 18.83 -4.81 16.37
CA VAL A 392 19.83 -4.76 15.31
C VAL A 392 19.80 -3.41 14.61
N SER A 393 18.62 -2.91 14.22
CA SER A 393 18.52 -1.61 13.56
C SER A 393 18.94 -0.45 14.48
N ALA A 394 18.60 -0.50 15.78
CA ALA A 394 19.05 0.46 16.76
C ALA A 394 20.57 0.44 16.94
N ALA A 395 21.20 -0.74 16.94
CA ALA A 395 22.65 -0.86 17.01
C ALA A 395 23.34 -0.24 15.79
N ILE A 396 22.81 -0.47 14.58
CA ILE A 396 23.33 0.15 13.35
C ILE A 396 23.16 1.67 13.40
N ALA A 397 22.07 2.19 13.97
CA ALA A 397 21.84 3.62 14.10
C ALA A 397 22.84 4.36 15.01
N PHE A 398 23.68 3.64 15.78
CA PHE A 398 24.80 4.24 16.52
C PHE A 398 26.06 4.45 15.68
N SER A 399 26.07 3.98 14.43
CA SER A 399 27.19 4.15 13.51
C SER A 399 27.51 5.64 13.25
N PRO A 400 28.73 5.95 12.76
CA PRO A 400 29.10 7.33 12.39
C PRO A 400 28.19 7.93 11.31
N ASP A 401 28.08 9.26 11.30
CA ASP A 401 27.12 9.99 10.44
C ASP A 401 27.30 9.71 8.94
N HIS A 402 28.54 9.56 8.46
CA HIS A 402 28.81 9.20 7.07
C HIS A 402 28.22 7.83 6.70
N VAL A 403 28.26 6.85 7.62
CA VAL A 403 27.65 5.53 7.42
C VAL A 403 26.13 5.65 7.39
N LEU A 404 25.55 6.47 8.26
CA LEU A 404 24.10 6.70 8.32
C LEU A 404 23.57 7.37 7.04
N GLY A 405 24.33 8.31 6.47
CA GLY A 405 24.03 8.90 5.17
C GLY A 405 24.01 7.85 4.04
N LEU A 406 25.03 6.98 4.00
CA LEU A 406 25.11 5.87 3.03
C LEU A 406 23.96 4.86 3.19
N VAL A 407 23.60 4.51 4.43
CA VAL A 407 22.47 3.63 4.71
C VAL A 407 21.17 4.26 4.20
N THR A 408 20.95 5.55 4.47
CA THR A 408 19.73 6.26 4.05
C THR A 408 19.59 6.30 2.53
N GLN A 409 20.66 6.67 1.82
CA GLN A 409 20.68 6.67 0.35
C GLN A 409 20.53 5.26 -0.22
N GLY A 410 21.21 4.27 0.38
CA GLY A 410 21.13 2.87 -0.02
C GLY A 410 19.73 2.29 0.13
N VAL A 411 19.02 2.62 1.22
CA VAL A 411 17.62 2.21 1.45
C VAL A 411 16.70 2.78 0.38
N GLN A 412 16.81 4.08 0.07
CA GLN A 412 15.98 4.72 -0.95
C GLN A 412 16.21 4.10 -2.34
N ALA A 413 17.46 3.85 -2.70
CA ALA A 413 17.82 3.21 -3.97
C ALA A 413 17.31 1.76 -4.03
N LEU A 414 17.52 0.99 -2.95
CA LEU A 414 17.10 -0.41 -2.86
C LEU A 414 15.57 -0.53 -2.88
N ALA A 415 14.85 0.36 -2.19
CA ALA A 415 13.40 0.46 -2.26
C ALA A 415 12.98 0.66 -3.73
N GLY A 416 13.53 1.68 -4.41
CA GLY A 416 13.31 1.94 -5.85
C GLY A 416 13.42 0.70 -6.74
N ILE A 417 14.42 -0.13 -6.48
CA ILE A 417 14.74 -1.35 -7.23
C ILE A 417 13.85 -2.54 -6.91
N LEU A 418 13.43 -2.72 -5.66
CA LEU A 418 12.68 -3.90 -5.22
C LEU A 418 11.16 -3.74 -5.37
N LEU A 419 10.68 -2.52 -5.56
CA LEU A 419 9.26 -2.20 -5.75
C LEU A 419 8.57 -2.95 -6.89
N PRO A 420 9.16 -3.07 -8.10
CA PRO A 420 8.53 -3.79 -9.19
C PRO A 420 8.22 -5.24 -8.82
N SER A 421 9.13 -5.93 -8.11
CA SER A 421 8.91 -7.34 -7.75
C SER A 421 7.71 -7.54 -6.85
N ALA A 422 7.60 -6.76 -5.78
CA ALA A 422 6.50 -6.87 -4.84
C ALA A 422 5.14 -6.60 -5.52
N THR A 423 5.08 -5.55 -6.35
CA THR A 423 3.88 -5.19 -7.11
C THR A 423 3.51 -6.26 -8.15
N VAL A 424 4.49 -6.87 -8.83
CA VAL A 424 4.24 -7.97 -9.78
C VAL A 424 3.59 -9.15 -9.08
N PHE A 425 4.08 -9.60 -7.93
CA PHE A 425 3.45 -10.71 -7.20
C PHE A 425 2.01 -10.40 -6.80
N LEU A 426 1.76 -9.19 -6.32
CA LEU A 426 0.41 -8.73 -6.00
C LEU A 426 -0.54 -8.80 -7.21
N VAL A 427 -0.12 -8.29 -8.37
CA VAL A 427 -0.93 -8.32 -9.60
C VAL A 427 -1.17 -9.76 -10.06
N LEU A 428 -0.17 -10.62 -9.96
CA LEU A 428 -0.30 -12.03 -10.34
C LEU A 428 -1.26 -12.79 -9.41
N LEU A 429 -1.22 -12.53 -8.10
CA LEU A 429 -2.16 -13.09 -7.12
C LEU A 429 -3.57 -12.54 -7.32
N CYS A 430 -3.71 -11.24 -7.59
CA CYS A 430 -5.00 -10.61 -7.84
C CYS A 430 -5.68 -11.06 -9.16
N ASN A 431 -4.90 -11.67 -10.05
CA ASN A 431 -5.39 -12.30 -11.28
C ASN A 431 -5.61 -13.81 -11.16
N ASP A 432 -5.28 -14.42 -10.03
CA ASP A 432 -5.51 -15.84 -9.80
C ASP A 432 -6.96 -16.09 -9.37
N ARG A 433 -7.80 -16.50 -10.34
CA ARG A 433 -9.21 -16.82 -10.12
C ARG A 433 -9.40 -18.00 -9.15
N ALA A 434 -8.43 -18.91 -9.01
CA ALA A 434 -8.53 -19.99 -8.05
C ALA A 434 -8.49 -19.46 -6.59
N VAL A 435 -7.79 -18.35 -6.37
CA VAL A 435 -7.63 -17.72 -5.05
C VAL A 435 -8.76 -16.73 -4.76
N LEU A 436 -9.05 -15.84 -5.72
CA LEU A 436 -10.00 -14.73 -5.53
C LEU A 436 -11.39 -14.94 -6.12
N GLY A 437 -11.57 -15.94 -6.99
CA GLY A 437 -12.83 -16.18 -7.70
C GLY A 437 -13.41 -14.91 -8.33
N PRO A 438 -14.64 -14.49 -7.97
CA PRO A 438 -15.32 -13.33 -8.54
C PRO A 438 -14.73 -11.96 -8.10
N TRP A 439 -13.74 -11.98 -7.20
CA TRP A 439 -12.99 -10.81 -6.75
C TRP A 439 -11.69 -10.58 -7.53
N SER A 440 -11.41 -11.35 -8.58
CA SER A 440 -10.24 -11.13 -9.45
C SER A 440 -10.26 -9.77 -10.13
N ASN A 441 -9.08 -9.25 -10.48
CA ASN A 441 -8.94 -7.96 -11.16
C ASN A 441 -9.79 -7.86 -12.45
N THR A 442 -10.40 -6.70 -12.63
CA THR A 442 -11.03 -6.33 -13.90
C THR A 442 -9.98 -5.90 -14.93
N LEU A 443 -10.34 -5.85 -16.22
CA LEU A 443 -9.44 -5.37 -17.27
C LEU A 443 -8.92 -3.95 -16.99
N ARG A 444 -9.78 -3.06 -16.46
CA ARG A 444 -9.39 -1.67 -16.13
C ARG A 444 -8.34 -1.63 -15.01
N GLN A 445 -8.56 -2.41 -13.95
CA GLN A 445 -7.60 -2.52 -12.85
C GLN A 445 -6.26 -3.11 -13.32
N ASN A 446 -6.31 -4.12 -14.20
CA ASN A 446 -5.09 -4.69 -14.78
C ASN A 446 -4.35 -3.70 -15.68
N ILE A 447 -5.03 -2.86 -16.46
CA ILE A 447 -4.38 -1.82 -17.26
C ILE A 447 -3.59 -0.89 -16.33
N ILE A 448 -4.25 -0.34 -15.30
CA ILE A 448 -3.58 0.58 -14.36
C ILE A 448 -2.43 -0.12 -13.64
N ALA A 449 -2.66 -1.32 -13.10
CA ALA A 449 -1.64 -2.03 -12.34
C ALA A 449 -0.42 -2.43 -13.19
N TRP A 450 -0.61 -2.89 -14.43
CA TRP A 450 0.51 -3.19 -15.32
C TRP A 450 1.21 -1.93 -15.83
N THR A 451 0.48 -0.83 -16.04
CA THR A 451 1.09 0.48 -16.32
C THR A 451 1.95 0.93 -15.14
N THR A 452 1.47 0.81 -13.90
CA THR A 452 2.27 1.08 -12.69
C THR A 452 3.52 0.23 -12.66
N VAL A 453 3.41 -1.09 -12.81
CA VAL A 453 4.57 -2.00 -12.85
C VAL A 453 5.57 -1.56 -13.93
N TRP A 454 5.08 -1.21 -15.13
CA TRP A 454 5.94 -0.75 -16.21
C TRP A 454 6.67 0.54 -15.87
N CYS A 455 5.97 1.54 -15.32
CA CYS A 455 6.56 2.79 -14.87
C CYS A 455 7.62 2.56 -13.78
N LEU A 456 7.34 1.69 -12.80
CA LEU A 456 8.30 1.34 -11.74
C LEU A 456 9.55 0.66 -12.30
N VAL A 457 9.39 -0.29 -13.23
CA VAL A 457 10.53 -0.94 -13.90
C VAL A 457 11.34 0.10 -14.69
N LEU A 458 10.67 0.97 -15.43
CA LEU A 458 11.33 1.98 -16.26
C LEU A 458 12.13 2.98 -15.39
N LEU A 459 11.52 3.47 -14.31
CA LEU A 459 12.16 4.36 -13.34
C LEU A 459 13.35 3.68 -12.65
N SER A 460 13.21 2.41 -12.27
CA SER A 460 14.30 1.68 -11.66
C SER A 460 15.46 1.44 -12.63
N LEU A 461 15.18 1.09 -13.89
CA LEU A 461 16.21 0.96 -14.93
C LEU A 461 16.92 2.29 -15.19
N ALA A 462 16.19 3.41 -15.17
CA ALA A 462 16.76 4.74 -15.32
C ALA A 462 17.65 5.11 -14.13
N LEU A 463 17.20 4.85 -12.89
CA LEU A 463 18.02 5.04 -11.68
C LEU A 463 19.30 4.20 -11.74
N THR A 464 19.17 2.95 -12.15
CA THR A 464 20.28 2.01 -12.30
C THR A 464 21.29 2.54 -13.34
N ALA A 465 20.81 3.00 -14.49
CA ALA A 465 21.65 3.59 -15.53
C ALA A 465 22.37 4.85 -15.03
N ALA A 466 21.65 5.78 -14.38
CA ALA A 466 22.21 7.02 -13.84
C ALA A 466 23.24 6.77 -12.75
N SER A 467 23.03 5.75 -11.91
CA SER A 467 23.96 5.37 -10.83
C SER A 467 25.26 4.78 -11.37
N PHE A 468 25.19 3.95 -12.41
CA PHE A 468 26.34 3.22 -12.96
C PHE A 468 27.11 3.98 -14.03
N PHE A 469 26.43 4.87 -14.73
CA PHE A 469 27.03 5.68 -15.76
C PHE A 469 26.78 7.16 -15.43
N PRO A 470 27.47 7.72 -14.42
CA PRO A 470 27.25 9.12 -13.99
C PRO A 470 27.55 10.15 -15.08
N ARG A 471 28.27 9.75 -16.14
CA ARG A 471 28.59 10.57 -17.31
C ARG A 471 27.53 10.52 -18.41
N LEU A 472 26.41 9.80 -18.21
CA LEU A 472 25.31 9.82 -19.17
C LEU A 472 24.76 11.25 -19.27
N SER A 473 24.59 11.72 -20.50
CA SER A 473 23.94 13.00 -20.71
C SER A 473 22.46 12.92 -20.30
N THR A 474 21.92 14.02 -19.78
CA THR A 474 20.48 14.21 -19.55
C THR A 474 19.66 13.80 -20.76
N THR A 475 20.09 14.18 -21.97
CA THR A 475 19.43 13.81 -23.23
C THR A 475 19.38 12.29 -23.44
N THR A 476 20.42 11.55 -23.06
CA THR A 476 20.43 10.09 -23.18
C THR A 476 19.42 9.45 -22.23
N LEU A 477 19.33 9.94 -20.99
CA LEU A 477 18.34 9.47 -20.01
C LEU A 477 16.92 9.78 -20.47
N GLU A 478 16.67 11.00 -20.97
CA GLU A 478 15.38 11.43 -21.51
C GLU A 478 14.95 10.58 -22.70
N VAL A 479 15.84 10.37 -23.68
CA VAL A 479 15.56 9.52 -24.85
C VAL A 479 15.31 8.07 -24.43
N GLY A 480 16.08 7.55 -23.47
CA GLY A 480 15.87 6.20 -22.93
C GLY A 480 14.50 6.03 -22.25
N LEU A 481 14.11 6.99 -21.41
CA LEU A 481 12.80 7.04 -20.78
C LEU A 481 11.67 7.16 -21.80
N ALA A 482 11.81 8.04 -22.80
CA ALA A 482 10.82 8.23 -23.86
C ALA A 482 10.65 6.97 -24.72
N ALA A 483 11.75 6.32 -25.10
CA ALA A 483 11.73 5.06 -25.83
C ALA A 483 11.07 3.94 -25.00
N GLY A 484 11.42 3.82 -23.71
CA GLY A 484 10.80 2.87 -22.80
C GLY A 484 9.31 3.11 -22.59
N ALA A 485 8.88 4.37 -22.51
CA ALA A 485 7.47 4.74 -22.43
C ALA A 485 6.73 4.34 -23.72
N ALA A 486 7.29 4.63 -24.91
CA ALA A 486 6.70 4.25 -26.19
C ALA A 486 6.55 2.72 -26.32
N ILE A 487 7.57 1.94 -25.94
CA ILE A 487 7.51 0.47 -25.91
C ILE A 487 6.39 -0.01 -24.98
N GLY A 488 6.27 0.59 -23.79
CA GLY A 488 5.21 0.27 -22.84
C GLY A 488 3.81 0.52 -23.39
N VAL A 489 3.60 1.65 -24.05
CA VAL A 489 2.31 2.01 -24.67
C VAL A 489 1.95 1.02 -25.78
N ILE A 490 2.89 0.72 -26.68
CA ILE A 490 2.69 -0.21 -27.80
C ILE A 490 2.40 -1.63 -27.28
N GLY A 491 3.23 -2.11 -26.35
CA GLY A 491 3.07 -3.42 -25.73
C GLY A 491 1.75 -3.54 -24.95
N GLY A 492 1.40 -2.52 -24.17
CA GLY A 492 0.14 -2.44 -23.44
C GLY A 492 -1.07 -2.47 -24.36
N ALA A 493 -1.05 -1.68 -25.45
CA ALA A 493 -2.12 -1.69 -26.45
C ALA A 493 -2.29 -3.08 -27.09
N ALA A 494 -1.20 -3.74 -27.47
CA ALA A 494 -1.23 -5.09 -28.02
C ALA A 494 -1.84 -6.11 -27.05
N VAL A 495 -1.48 -6.05 -25.76
CA VAL A 495 -2.05 -6.92 -24.71
C VAL A 495 -3.53 -6.66 -24.50
N VAL A 496 -3.97 -5.40 -24.49
CA VAL A 496 -5.40 -5.05 -24.34
C VAL A 496 -6.21 -5.53 -25.53
N ILE A 497 -5.72 -5.34 -26.76
CA ILE A 497 -6.40 -5.76 -27.99
C ILE A 497 -6.53 -7.29 -28.03
N THR A 498 -5.43 -8.01 -27.78
CA THR A 498 -5.44 -9.49 -27.76
C THR A 498 -6.26 -10.05 -26.60
N GLY A 499 -6.22 -9.40 -25.44
CA GLY A 499 -7.01 -9.75 -24.25
C GLY A 499 -8.51 -9.60 -24.47
N ARG A 500 -8.96 -8.51 -25.12
CA ARG A 500 -10.37 -8.31 -25.49
C ARG A 500 -10.87 -9.38 -26.46
N ARG A 501 -10.06 -9.75 -27.45
CA ARG A 501 -10.39 -10.83 -28.42
C ARG A 501 -10.57 -12.17 -27.73
N ARG A 502 -9.66 -12.55 -26.81
CA ARG A 502 -9.75 -13.80 -26.04
C ARG A 502 -10.90 -13.80 -25.03
N SER A 503 -11.19 -12.66 -24.40
CA SER A 503 -12.30 -12.57 -23.45
C SER A 503 -13.66 -12.71 -24.14
N GLY A 504 -13.83 -12.14 -25.35
CA GLY A 504 -15.04 -12.33 -26.15
C GLY A 504 -15.30 -13.80 -26.50
N GLN A 505 -14.24 -14.56 -26.78
CA GLN A 505 -14.32 -16.01 -27.05
C GLN A 505 -14.60 -16.84 -25.78
N ARG A 506 -14.11 -16.41 -24.60
CA ARG A 506 -14.32 -17.12 -23.33
C ARG A 506 -15.71 -16.90 -22.73
N THR A 507 -16.26 -15.68 -22.81
CA THR A 507 -17.63 -15.42 -22.35
C THR A 507 -18.66 -16.22 -23.16
N ALA A 508 -18.37 -16.50 -24.43
CA ALA A 508 -19.18 -17.40 -25.26
C ALA A 508 -19.11 -18.88 -24.81
N GLY A 509 -18.03 -19.30 -24.13
CA GLY A 509 -17.82 -20.67 -23.64
C GLY A 509 -18.21 -20.92 -22.17
N ASP A 510 -18.12 -19.93 -21.29
CA ASP A 510 -18.55 -20.08 -19.88
C ASP A 510 -20.09 -20.09 -19.76
N VAL A 511 -20.80 -19.42 -20.68
CA VAL A 511 -22.28 -19.42 -20.74
C VAL A 511 -22.84 -20.79 -21.16
N THR A 512 -22.07 -21.61 -21.87
CA THR A 512 -22.49 -22.96 -22.29
C THR A 512 -22.26 -24.05 -21.24
N GLN A 513 -21.60 -23.77 -20.11
CA GLN A 513 -21.22 -24.78 -19.11
C GLN A 513 -21.74 -24.53 -17.67
N ALA A 514 -22.62 -23.56 -17.43
CA ALA A 514 -23.19 -23.35 -16.10
C ALA A 514 -24.01 -24.58 -15.62
N PRO A 515 -23.64 -25.25 -14.52
CA PRO A 515 -24.41 -26.37 -13.99
C PRO A 515 -25.54 -25.83 -13.10
N GLY A 516 -26.75 -25.73 -13.67
CA GLY A 516 -27.97 -25.42 -12.93
C GLY A 516 -28.95 -24.50 -13.66
N GLY A 517 -29.79 -25.09 -14.50
CA GLY A 517 -31.19 -24.64 -14.66
C GLY A 517 -31.49 -23.43 -15.56
N GLY A 518 -31.68 -23.70 -16.85
CA GLY A 518 -32.95 -23.37 -17.50
C GLY A 518 -33.31 -21.90 -17.73
N LEU A 519 -32.37 -21.03 -18.08
CA LEU A 519 -32.72 -19.81 -18.81
C LEU A 519 -32.13 -19.89 -20.22
N ASP A 520 -33.01 -20.17 -21.18
CA ASP A 520 -32.72 -20.05 -22.61
C ASP A 520 -32.28 -18.61 -22.88
N TYR A 521 -31.16 -18.43 -23.59
CA TYR A 521 -30.60 -17.11 -23.93
C TYR A 521 -31.64 -16.22 -24.65
N ARG A 522 -32.65 -16.84 -25.27
CA ARG A 522 -33.77 -16.18 -25.94
C ARG A 522 -34.66 -15.34 -25.00
N ASP A 523 -34.66 -15.60 -23.69
CA ASP A 523 -35.47 -14.83 -22.72
C ASP A 523 -34.71 -13.65 -22.08
N ILE A 524 -33.38 -13.57 -22.24
CA ILE A 524 -32.56 -12.43 -21.76
C ILE A 524 -32.35 -11.39 -22.88
N GLY A 525 -32.85 -11.65 -24.09
CA GLY A 525 -33.06 -10.62 -25.10
C GLY A 525 -34.37 -9.89 -24.77
N THR A 526 -34.33 -8.68 -24.21
CA THR A 526 -34.76 -7.52 -25.01
C THR A 526 -34.36 -6.17 -24.41
N THR A 527 -33.59 -6.11 -23.32
CA THR A 527 -33.03 -4.82 -22.84
C THR A 527 -31.61 -4.96 -22.26
N PRO A 528 -30.61 -4.27 -22.84
CA PRO A 528 -29.23 -4.23 -22.32
C PRO A 528 -29.10 -3.73 -20.87
N ALA A 529 -30.14 -3.08 -20.33
CA ALA A 529 -30.19 -2.59 -18.96
C ALA A 529 -30.55 -3.71 -17.95
N LEU A 530 -31.51 -4.58 -18.28
CA LEU A 530 -31.91 -5.69 -17.39
C LEU A 530 -30.80 -6.74 -17.30
N ALA A 531 -30.16 -7.10 -18.41
CA ALA A 531 -29.01 -8.03 -18.42
C ALA A 531 -27.83 -7.52 -17.56
N ARG A 532 -27.54 -6.21 -17.59
CA ARG A 532 -26.52 -5.59 -16.73
C ARG A 532 -26.92 -5.59 -15.26
N THR A 533 -28.20 -5.39 -14.95
CA THR A 533 -28.69 -5.31 -13.57
C THR A 533 -28.74 -6.70 -12.94
N TYR A 534 -29.28 -7.70 -13.64
CA TYR A 534 -29.25 -9.10 -13.19
C TYR A 534 -27.81 -9.64 -13.10
N GLY A 535 -26.96 -9.35 -14.09
CA GLY A 535 -25.55 -9.76 -14.06
C GLY A 535 -24.78 -9.16 -12.86
N SER A 536 -25.03 -7.89 -12.53
CA SER A 536 -24.40 -7.26 -11.36
C SER A 536 -24.95 -7.79 -10.03
N ALA A 537 -26.23 -8.16 -9.96
CA ALA A 537 -26.83 -8.81 -8.79
C ALA A 537 -26.26 -10.23 -8.57
N ILE A 538 -26.18 -11.06 -9.62
CA ILE A 538 -25.59 -12.41 -9.54
C ILE A 538 -24.12 -12.32 -9.14
N GLN A 539 -23.34 -11.42 -9.76
CA GLN A 539 -21.95 -11.20 -9.39
C GLN A 539 -21.80 -10.70 -7.94
N GLY A 540 -22.76 -9.92 -7.43
CA GLY A 540 -22.82 -9.51 -6.04
C GLY A 540 -23.07 -10.68 -5.09
N CYS A 541 -23.98 -11.58 -5.44
CA CYS A 541 -24.26 -12.81 -4.69
C CYS A 541 -23.03 -13.73 -4.67
N ASP A 542 -22.42 -14.02 -5.82
CA ASP A 542 -21.20 -14.84 -5.92
C ASP A 542 -20.06 -14.28 -5.06
N ARG A 543 -19.90 -12.96 -5.06
CA ARG A 543 -18.90 -12.27 -4.24
C ARG A 543 -19.16 -12.41 -2.74
N ALA A 544 -20.41 -12.38 -2.31
CA ALA A 544 -20.78 -12.50 -0.90
C ALA A 544 -20.60 -13.94 -0.38
N THR A 545 -20.87 -14.93 -1.22
CA THR A 545 -20.80 -16.36 -0.89
C THR A 545 -19.40 -16.94 -1.08
N TRP A 546 -18.54 -16.35 -1.92
CA TRP A 546 -17.18 -16.84 -2.18
C TRP A 546 -16.35 -16.99 -0.90
N ARG A 547 -15.70 -18.14 -0.77
CA ARG A 547 -14.68 -18.43 0.25
C ARG A 547 -13.47 -19.03 -0.45
N THR A 548 -12.29 -18.50 -0.18
CA THR A 548 -11.05 -19.04 -0.74
C THR A 548 -10.87 -20.49 -0.26
N PRO A 549 -10.76 -21.46 -1.19
CA PRO A 549 -10.51 -22.86 -0.85
C PRO A 549 -9.17 -23.04 -0.14
N ASP A 550 -9.01 -24.15 0.59
CA ASP A 550 -7.70 -24.53 1.12
C ASP A 550 -6.64 -24.62 -0.01
N PHE A 551 -5.49 -23.97 0.21
CA PHE A 551 -4.41 -23.92 -0.77
C PHE A 551 -3.83 -25.29 -1.10
N GLY A 552 -3.88 -26.25 -0.16
CA GLY A 552 -3.45 -27.63 -0.41
C GLY A 552 -4.28 -28.35 -1.47
N MET A 553 -5.52 -27.90 -1.69
CA MET A 553 -6.43 -28.46 -2.71
C MET A 553 -6.31 -27.73 -4.05
N LEU A 554 -5.64 -26.57 -4.10
CA LEU A 554 -5.54 -25.76 -5.30
C LEU A 554 -4.32 -26.18 -6.13
N ALA A 555 -4.55 -26.65 -7.35
CA ALA A 555 -3.47 -26.80 -8.32
C ALA A 555 -2.73 -25.47 -8.49
N ARG A 556 -1.40 -25.53 -8.55
CA ARG A 556 -0.58 -24.34 -8.84
C ARG A 556 -0.96 -23.78 -10.21
N PRO A 557 -0.92 -22.46 -10.41
CA PRO A 557 -1.27 -21.88 -11.70
C PRO A 557 -0.39 -22.48 -12.80
N SER A 558 -0.99 -22.96 -13.90
CA SER A 558 -0.20 -23.38 -15.06
C SER A 558 0.57 -22.16 -15.58
N MET A 559 1.90 -22.25 -15.56
CA MET A 559 2.77 -21.17 -15.98
C MET A 559 2.71 -21.07 -17.51
N SER A 560 1.99 -20.08 -18.03
CA SER A 560 2.06 -19.79 -19.46
C SER A 560 3.50 -19.42 -19.85
N PRO A 561 3.93 -19.67 -21.10
CA PRO A 561 5.26 -19.30 -21.57
C PRO A 561 5.58 -17.81 -21.32
N ALA A 562 4.59 -16.94 -21.48
CA ALA A 562 4.70 -15.52 -21.21
C ALA A 562 4.93 -15.20 -19.71
N ARG A 563 4.21 -15.88 -18.80
CA ARG A 563 4.42 -15.70 -17.35
C ARG A 563 5.79 -16.23 -16.92
N ARG A 564 6.25 -17.33 -17.51
CA ARG A 564 7.59 -17.89 -17.27
C ARG A 564 8.69 -16.96 -17.77
N ALA A 565 8.53 -16.40 -18.97
CA ALA A 565 9.45 -15.39 -19.51
C ALA A 565 9.48 -14.14 -18.62
N GLY A 566 8.32 -13.62 -18.21
CA GLY A 566 8.25 -12.46 -17.32
C GLY A 566 8.93 -12.68 -15.96
N LEU A 567 8.77 -13.86 -15.35
CA LEU A 567 9.46 -14.19 -14.10
C LEU A 567 10.97 -14.39 -14.29
N LEU A 568 11.41 -14.90 -15.44
CA LEU A 568 12.83 -14.97 -15.79
C LEU A 568 13.43 -13.57 -15.99
N THR A 569 12.72 -12.67 -16.68
CA THR A 569 13.12 -11.27 -16.85
C THR A 569 13.21 -10.57 -15.49
N LEU A 570 12.20 -10.75 -14.63
CA LEU A 570 12.22 -10.20 -13.27
C LEU A 570 13.41 -10.73 -12.48
N ARG A 571 13.71 -12.03 -12.58
CA ARG A 571 14.88 -12.64 -11.92
C ARG A 571 16.20 -12.05 -12.42
N ALA A 572 16.35 -11.89 -13.74
CA ALA A 572 17.55 -11.30 -14.33
C ALA A 572 17.72 -9.85 -13.88
N TYR A 573 16.65 -9.06 -13.93
CA TYR A 573 16.61 -7.69 -13.43
C TYR A 573 17.02 -7.62 -11.95
N LEU A 574 16.44 -8.46 -11.08
CA LEU A 574 16.75 -8.45 -9.65
C LEU A 574 18.20 -8.82 -9.37
N VAL A 575 18.74 -9.83 -10.05
CA VAL A 575 20.15 -10.23 -9.89
C VAL A 575 21.06 -9.08 -10.28
N VAL A 576 20.81 -8.46 -11.44
CA VAL A 576 21.59 -7.30 -11.90
C VAL A 576 21.47 -6.18 -10.87
N ALA A 577 20.26 -5.80 -10.49
CA ALA A 577 20.05 -4.66 -9.61
C ALA A 577 20.64 -4.86 -8.19
N VAL A 578 20.57 -6.07 -7.63
CA VAL A 578 21.21 -6.39 -6.34
C VAL A 578 22.74 -6.33 -6.44
N VAL A 579 23.34 -6.92 -7.48
CA VAL A 579 24.80 -6.82 -7.72
C VAL A 579 25.23 -5.36 -7.81
N LEU A 580 24.45 -4.56 -8.53
CA LEU A 580 24.69 -3.15 -8.71
C LEU A 580 24.60 -2.37 -7.38
N VAL A 581 23.59 -2.63 -6.54
CA VAL A 581 23.53 -2.02 -5.20
C VAL A 581 24.74 -2.40 -4.35
N VAL A 582 25.15 -3.67 -4.36
CA VAL A 582 26.32 -4.13 -3.60
C VAL A 582 27.61 -3.44 -4.06
N VAL A 583 27.83 -3.34 -5.37
CA VAL A 583 28.98 -2.63 -5.93
C VAL A 583 28.99 -1.18 -5.48
N LYS A 584 27.83 -0.50 -5.53
CA LYS A 584 27.73 0.90 -5.10
C LYS A 584 27.98 1.10 -3.61
N ILE A 585 27.47 0.22 -2.76
CA ILE A 585 27.73 0.26 -1.33
C ILE A 585 29.24 0.07 -1.05
N VAL A 586 29.89 -0.85 -1.77
CA VAL A 586 31.33 -1.08 -1.64
C VAL A 586 32.13 0.12 -2.12
N GLU A 587 31.82 0.68 -3.30
CA GLU A 587 32.47 1.90 -3.81
C GLU A 587 32.33 3.06 -2.83
N ALA A 588 31.12 3.28 -2.30
CA ALA A 588 30.85 4.37 -1.39
C ALA A 588 31.47 4.18 0.00
N GLY A 589 31.68 2.93 0.44
CA GLY A 589 32.40 2.63 1.67
C GLY A 589 33.93 2.65 1.54
N LEU A 590 34.46 2.63 0.31
CA LEU A 590 35.89 2.74 0.02
C LEU A 590 36.34 4.19 -0.27
N ALA A 591 35.39 5.07 -0.60
CA ALA A 591 35.58 6.52 -0.77
C ALA A 591 35.52 7.24 0.57
#